data_AF-A0A961AGC8-F1
#
_entry.id   AF-A0A961AGC8-F1
#
_cell.length_a   1.000
_cell.length_b   1.000
_cell.length_c   1.000
_cell.angle_alpha   90.00
_cell.angle_beta   90.00
_cell.angle_gamma   90.00
#
_symmetry.space_group_name_H-M   'P 1'
#
loop_
_entity.id
_entity.type
_entity.pdbx_description
1 polymer ?
#
loop_
_entity_poly.entity_id
_entity_poly.type
_entity_poly.pdbx_seq_one_letter_code
_entity_poly.pdbx_strand_id
1 'polypeptide(L)'
;MKYLTCLLSTACLLALAPAARATVTLQFSTSSAKLTGIADEFGVVTDGMMWGIIIDTAGDGFDTLAAASYDEITTPLAPGLSQFLAIGGTDTDDLIYIGSNLTATLGGTDGGSGGITLISNVPFGTDGISQGDAFAITWFADNSASAGSHYGMLTDPALTLPSDSSTASYAAAFSGADAPRPADHTFAVAPVPEPGGLLLIAIGGIQFLWRRRRLA
;
A
#
# COMPACT_ATOMS: atom_id res chain seq x y z
N MET A 1 -14.02 23.23 49.71
CA MET A 1 -14.75 22.39 48.73
C MET A 1 -14.93 23.01 47.34
N LYS A 2 -15.05 24.34 47.16
CA LYS A 2 -15.21 24.95 45.81
C LYS A 2 -14.05 24.74 44.82
N TYR A 3 -12.81 24.59 45.30
CA TYR A 3 -11.64 24.38 44.43
C TYR A 3 -11.51 22.95 43.87
N LEU A 4 -12.09 21.96 44.55
CA LEU A 4 -12.00 20.54 44.15
C LEU A 4 -12.88 20.24 42.93
N THR A 5 -14.04 20.90 42.82
CA THR A 5 -14.97 20.74 41.69
C THR A 5 -14.48 21.42 40.41
N CYS A 6 -13.69 22.50 40.52
CA CYS A 6 -13.08 23.18 39.38
C CYS A 6 -11.91 22.35 38.79
N LEU A 7 -11.07 21.79 39.65
CA LEU A 7 -9.95 20.91 39.24
C LEU A 7 -10.44 19.62 38.55
N LEU A 8 -11.52 19.01 39.03
CA LEU A 8 -12.09 17.81 38.40
C LEU A 8 -12.70 18.09 37.01
N SER A 9 -13.25 19.29 36.79
CA SER A 9 -13.88 19.67 35.52
C SER A 9 -12.85 20.06 34.45
N THR A 10 -11.69 20.60 34.82
CA THR A 10 -10.60 20.87 33.86
C THR A 10 -9.89 19.58 33.41
N ALA A 11 -9.71 18.61 34.31
CA ALA A 11 -9.10 17.32 33.98
C ALA A 11 -9.97 16.48 33.02
N CYS A 12 -11.29 16.55 33.15
CA CYS A 12 -12.21 15.84 32.26
C CYS A 12 -12.29 16.45 30.85
N LEU A 13 -11.99 17.75 30.70
CA LEU A 13 -11.96 18.44 29.41
C LEU A 13 -10.67 18.14 28.61
N LEU A 14 -9.53 17.93 29.28
CA LEU A 14 -8.27 17.53 28.62
C LEU A 14 -8.29 16.07 28.14
N ALA A 15 -9.05 15.18 28.79
CA ALA A 15 -9.14 13.77 28.42
C ALA A 15 -9.98 13.51 27.14
N LEU A 16 -10.66 14.54 26.62
CA LEU A 16 -11.49 14.47 25.42
C LEU A 16 -10.86 15.17 24.21
N ALA A 17 -9.61 15.62 24.30
CA ALA A 17 -8.91 16.14 23.13
C ALA A 17 -8.73 15.00 22.12
N PRO A 18 -9.33 15.06 20.92
CA PRO A 18 -9.05 14.08 19.88
C PRO A 18 -7.55 14.15 19.58
N ALA A 19 -6.87 13.01 19.56
CA ALA A 19 -5.50 12.94 19.07
C ALA A 19 -5.52 13.42 17.62
N ALA A 20 -5.00 14.63 17.36
CA ALA A 20 -4.83 15.13 16.01
C ALA A 20 -3.79 14.23 15.33
N ARG A 21 -4.24 13.38 14.41
CA ARG A 21 -3.33 12.58 13.57
C ARG A 21 -2.74 13.51 12.53
N ALA A 22 -1.41 13.56 12.50
CA ALA A 22 -0.71 14.22 11.42
C ALA A 22 -1.03 13.47 10.11
N THR A 23 -1.36 14.23 9.08
CA THR A 23 -1.53 13.70 7.73
C THR A 23 -0.80 14.58 6.74
N VAL A 24 -0.33 13.99 5.65
CA VAL A 24 0.32 14.71 4.55
C VAL A 24 -0.49 14.58 3.26
N THR A 25 -0.34 15.58 2.39
CA THR A 25 -0.90 15.54 1.03
C THR A 25 0.25 15.50 0.04
N LEU A 26 0.26 14.50 -0.83
CA LEU A 26 1.27 14.34 -1.88
C LEU A 26 0.64 14.69 -3.22
N GLN A 27 1.19 15.69 -3.90
CA GLN A 27 0.71 16.20 -5.17
C GLN A 27 1.64 15.76 -6.32
N PHE A 28 1.15 14.90 -7.21
CA PHE A 28 1.91 14.34 -8.33
C PHE A 28 1.68 15.11 -9.63
N SER A 29 0.52 15.73 -9.79
CA SER A 29 0.20 16.53 -10.98
C SER A 29 -0.17 17.97 -10.65
N THR A 30 0.27 18.88 -11.50
CA THR A 30 -0.09 20.30 -11.54
C THR A 30 -0.62 20.68 -12.93
N SER A 31 -0.76 21.97 -13.21
CA SER A 31 -1.09 22.47 -14.55
C SER A 31 0.08 22.34 -15.54
N SER A 32 1.32 22.26 -15.06
CA SER A 32 2.53 22.30 -15.91
C SER A 32 3.29 20.99 -15.99
N ALA A 33 3.01 20.03 -15.12
CA ALA A 33 3.60 18.70 -15.12
C ALA A 33 2.63 17.70 -14.52
N LYS A 34 2.53 16.50 -15.09
CA LYS A 34 1.54 15.50 -14.72
C LYS A 34 2.14 14.11 -14.78
N LEU A 35 1.85 13.29 -13.78
CA LEU A 35 2.09 11.86 -13.86
C LEU A 35 1.02 11.22 -14.75
N THR A 36 1.40 10.84 -15.96
CA THR A 36 0.53 10.20 -16.97
C THR A 36 1.16 8.91 -17.50
N GLY A 37 0.52 8.29 -18.50
CA GLY A 37 1.05 7.08 -19.12
C GLY A 37 0.90 5.83 -18.24
N ILE A 38 0.06 5.89 -17.20
CA ILE A 38 -0.31 4.72 -16.40
C ILE A 38 -1.10 3.77 -17.31
N ALA A 39 -0.57 2.57 -17.50
CA ALA A 39 -1.09 1.59 -18.43
C ALA A 39 -1.46 0.28 -17.73
N ASP A 40 -2.39 -0.45 -18.36
CA ASP A 40 -2.81 -1.78 -17.95
C ASP A 40 -1.70 -2.83 -18.18
N GLU A 41 -2.01 -4.10 -17.94
CA GLU A 41 -1.09 -5.23 -18.11
C GLU A 41 -0.66 -5.44 -19.58
N PHE A 42 -1.39 -4.88 -20.54
CA PHE A 42 -1.08 -4.93 -21.97
C PHE A 42 -0.30 -3.70 -22.45
N GLY A 43 0.01 -2.75 -21.56
CA GLY A 43 0.68 -1.51 -21.91
C GLY A 43 -0.25 -0.49 -22.58
N VAL A 44 -1.57 -0.67 -22.48
CA VAL A 44 -2.56 0.30 -22.95
C VAL A 44 -2.81 1.32 -21.85
N VAL A 45 -2.58 2.59 -22.15
CA VAL A 45 -2.82 3.70 -21.23
C VAL A 45 -4.32 3.81 -20.96
N THR A 46 -4.72 3.61 -19.69
CA THR A 46 -6.11 3.38 -19.30
C THR A 46 -6.54 4.30 -18.16
N ASP A 47 -7.76 4.85 -18.27
CA ASP A 47 -8.41 5.62 -17.21
C ASP A 47 -9.18 4.74 -16.25
N GLY A 48 -9.48 5.25 -15.06
CA GLY A 48 -10.35 4.56 -14.11
C GLY A 48 -9.64 3.48 -13.29
N MET A 49 -8.35 3.26 -13.50
CA MET A 49 -7.54 2.38 -12.67
C MET A 49 -7.40 2.97 -11.27
N MET A 50 -7.58 2.11 -10.27
CA MET A 50 -7.32 2.43 -8.88
C MET A 50 -5.84 2.56 -8.68
N TRP A 51 -5.46 3.45 -7.76
CA TRP A 51 -4.07 3.72 -7.46
C TRP A 51 -3.89 4.11 -6.00
N GLY A 52 -2.66 4.05 -5.55
CA GLY A 52 -2.25 4.46 -4.21
C GLY A 52 -0.75 4.64 -4.14
N ILE A 53 -0.23 4.58 -2.92
CA ILE A 53 1.20 4.55 -2.65
C ILE A 53 1.55 3.35 -1.79
N ILE A 54 2.79 2.89 -1.91
CA ILE A 54 3.41 1.92 -1.02
C ILE A 54 4.53 2.65 -0.31
N ILE A 55 4.57 2.62 1.01
CA ILE A 55 5.55 3.33 1.84
C ILE A 55 6.49 2.28 2.44
N ASP A 56 7.78 2.43 2.19
CA ASP A 56 8.85 1.63 2.79
C ASP A 56 9.19 2.23 4.16
N THR A 57 8.83 1.51 5.24
CA THR A 57 8.92 2.04 6.61
C THR A 57 10.21 1.66 7.34
N ALA A 58 10.99 0.69 6.85
CA ALA A 58 12.30 0.32 7.40
C ALA A 58 13.47 0.91 6.61
N GLY A 59 13.23 1.39 5.38
CA GLY A 59 14.23 2.00 4.50
C GLY A 59 15.18 0.97 3.86
N ASP A 60 14.76 -0.28 3.73
CA ASP A 60 15.51 -1.35 3.05
C ASP A 60 15.07 -1.55 1.59
N GLY A 61 14.12 -0.75 1.12
CA GLY A 61 13.59 -0.72 -0.24
C GLY A 61 12.40 -1.65 -0.41
N PHE A 62 11.64 -1.45 -1.49
CA PHE A 62 10.45 -2.26 -1.76
C PHE A 62 10.81 -3.72 -2.03
N ASP A 63 10.18 -4.65 -1.31
CA ASP A 63 10.49 -6.09 -1.33
C ASP A 63 10.15 -6.81 -2.67
N THR A 64 9.73 -6.04 -3.68
CA THR A 64 9.35 -6.53 -5.03
C THR A 64 10.46 -6.48 -6.07
N LEU A 65 11.63 -5.92 -5.74
CA LEU A 65 12.67 -5.66 -6.74
C LEU A 65 13.52 -6.88 -7.12
N ALA A 66 13.39 -8.03 -6.44
CA ALA A 66 14.34 -9.14 -6.59
C ALA A 66 13.79 -10.51 -7.05
N ALA A 67 12.47 -10.74 -7.11
CA ALA A 67 11.75 -11.92 -7.68
C ALA A 67 10.48 -12.30 -6.90
N ALA A 68 10.21 -11.66 -5.76
CA ALA A 68 9.02 -11.89 -4.96
C ALA A 68 7.91 -10.92 -5.38
N SER A 69 6.72 -11.45 -5.62
CA SER A 69 5.50 -10.65 -5.72
C SER A 69 4.87 -10.51 -4.35
N TYR A 70 4.25 -9.36 -4.06
CA TYR A 70 3.36 -9.27 -2.91
C TYR A 70 2.23 -10.29 -3.04
N ASP A 71 1.82 -10.85 -1.91
CA ASP A 71 0.62 -11.65 -1.78
C ASP A 71 -0.63 -10.81 -2.03
N GLU A 72 -1.73 -11.47 -2.38
CA GLU A 72 -3.01 -10.83 -2.57
C GLU A 72 -3.48 -10.02 -1.35
N ILE A 73 -4.12 -8.89 -1.61
CA ILE A 73 -4.81 -8.09 -0.59
C ILE A 73 -6.23 -8.60 -0.49
N THR A 74 -6.51 -9.36 0.57
CA THR A 74 -7.85 -9.93 0.82
C THR A 74 -8.88 -8.89 1.28
N THR A 75 -8.42 -7.74 1.76
CA THR A 75 -9.27 -6.59 2.09
C THR A 75 -9.68 -5.87 0.81
N PRO A 76 -10.97 -5.54 0.59
CA PRO A 76 -11.37 -4.77 -0.57
C PRO A 76 -10.62 -3.45 -0.68
N LEU A 77 -10.09 -3.18 -1.87
CA LEU A 77 -9.47 -1.89 -2.18
C LEU A 77 -10.52 -0.78 -2.05
N ALA A 78 -10.33 0.10 -1.10
CA ALA A 78 -11.27 1.18 -0.76
C ALA A 78 -10.51 2.41 -0.25
N PRO A 79 -11.11 3.62 -0.32
CA PRO A 79 -10.53 4.83 0.25
C PRO A 79 -10.13 4.66 1.72
N GLY A 80 -8.89 5.03 2.03
CA GLY A 80 -8.34 4.93 3.37
C GLY A 80 -7.87 3.53 3.76
N LEU A 81 -7.86 2.57 2.82
CA LEU A 81 -7.17 1.29 3.05
C LEU A 81 -5.72 1.60 3.41
N SER A 82 -5.28 1.02 4.53
CA SER A 82 -3.92 1.07 5.03
C SER A 82 -3.59 -0.30 5.60
N GLN A 83 -2.62 -0.98 5.00
CA GLN A 83 -2.26 -2.35 5.36
C GLN A 83 -0.79 -2.61 5.01
N PHE A 84 -0.08 -3.40 5.82
CA PHE A 84 1.21 -3.95 5.42
C PHE A 84 1.02 -5.00 4.34
N LEU A 85 1.83 -4.93 3.30
CA LEU A 85 1.90 -5.96 2.28
C LEU A 85 2.60 -7.19 2.85
N ALA A 86 2.40 -8.34 2.22
CA ALA A 86 2.99 -9.58 2.68
C ALA A 86 3.63 -10.31 1.50
N ILE A 87 4.63 -11.14 1.80
CA ILE A 87 5.26 -12.04 0.85
C ILE A 87 5.32 -13.42 1.49
N GLY A 88 4.69 -14.41 0.87
CA GLY A 88 4.70 -15.77 1.39
C GLY A 88 4.06 -15.88 2.78
N GLY A 89 3.03 -15.06 3.04
CA GLY A 89 2.26 -15.01 4.28
C GLY A 89 2.95 -14.29 5.42
N THR A 90 4.07 -13.60 5.15
CA THR A 90 4.80 -12.80 6.14
C THR A 90 4.67 -11.34 5.78
N ASP A 91 4.18 -10.52 6.71
CA ASP A 91 4.10 -9.07 6.54
C ASP A 91 5.50 -8.50 6.29
N THR A 92 5.60 -7.63 5.29
CA THR A 92 6.76 -6.78 5.03
C THR A 92 6.61 -5.47 5.80
N ASP A 93 7.60 -4.59 5.69
CA ASP A 93 7.54 -3.22 6.19
C ASP A 93 6.98 -2.23 5.13
N ASP A 94 6.58 -2.74 3.96
CA ASP A 94 5.92 -2.00 2.90
C ASP A 94 4.43 -1.81 3.23
N LEU A 95 4.02 -0.58 3.51
CA LEU A 95 2.64 -0.22 3.82
C LEU A 95 1.94 0.36 2.61
N ILE A 96 0.89 -0.31 2.12
CA ILE A 96 0.03 0.26 1.09
C ILE A 96 -0.97 1.24 1.69
N TYR A 97 -1.16 2.38 1.02
CA TYR A 97 -2.19 3.36 1.32
C TYR A 97 -2.99 3.76 0.07
N ILE A 98 -4.31 3.57 0.12
CA ILE A 98 -5.23 3.97 -0.95
C ILE A 98 -5.91 5.29 -0.59
N GLY A 99 -5.70 6.30 -1.42
CA GLY A 99 -6.25 7.64 -1.23
C GLY A 99 -7.76 7.73 -1.43
N SER A 100 -8.34 8.86 -1.03
CA SER A 100 -9.73 9.20 -1.32
C SER A 100 -10.02 9.44 -2.81
N ASN A 101 -9.00 9.84 -3.58
CA ASN A 101 -9.11 10.07 -5.02
C ASN A 101 -8.77 8.78 -5.76
N LEU A 102 -9.78 7.93 -5.94
CA LEU A 102 -9.60 6.53 -6.32
C LEU A 102 -9.04 6.30 -7.72
N THR A 103 -9.42 7.09 -8.71
CA THR A 103 -9.23 6.70 -10.11
C THR A 103 -8.28 7.62 -10.84
N ALA A 104 -7.37 7.04 -11.60
CA ALA A 104 -6.61 7.77 -12.60
C ALA A 104 -7.59 8.44 -13.60
N THR A 105 -7.44 9.75 -13.80
CA THR A 105 -8.38 10.55 -14.63
C THR A 105 -7.87 10.73 -16.05
N LEU A 106 -8.78 10.98 -16.98
CA LEU A 106 -8.48 11.32 -18.37
C LEU A 106 -7.55 12.54 -18.42
N GLY A 107 -6.29 12.33 -18.79
CA GLY A 107 -5.28 13.37 -18.77
C GLY A 107 -5.56 14.41 -19.85
N GLY A 108 -5.69 15.68 -19.42
CA GLY A 108 -5.87 16.80 -20.35
C GLY A 108 -4.66 17.06 -21.25
N THR A 109 -3.43 16.75 -20.76
CA THR A 109 -2.09 16.57 -21.39
C THR A 109 -0.96 16.88 -20.37
N ASP A 110 0.26 16.32 -20.40
CA ASP A 110 0.93 15.46 -21.40
C ASP A 110 1.29 14.09 -20.80
N GLY A 111 0.89 12.93 -21.33
CA GLY A 111 0.47 12.64 -22.72
C GLY A 111 -0.65 11.59 -22.89
N GLY A 112 -1.60 11.48 -21.97
CA GLY A 112 -2.85 10.74 -22.21
C GLY A 112 -3.67 10.49 -20.94
N SER A 113 -4.73 9.70 -21.09
CA SER A 113 -5.46 9.00 -20.02
C SER A 113 -4.54 8.41 -18.93
N GLY A 114 -5.09 8.05 -17.77
CA GLY A 114 -4.34 7.43 -16.68
C GLY A 114 -3.56 8.45 -15.83
N GLY A 115 -4.07 9.66 -15.66
CA GLY A 115 -3.40 10.71 -14.88
C GLY A 115 -3.60 10.56 -13.37
N ILE A 116 -2.51 10.56 -12.59
CA ILE A 116 -2.52 10.55 -11.12
C ILE A 116 -2.32 11.98 -10.59
N THR A 117 -3.26 12.47 -9.77
CA THR A 117 -3.29 13.90 -9.39
C THR A 117 -2.66 14.18 -8.02
N LEU A 118 -3.34 13.78 -6.96
CA LEU A 118 -2.88 13.93 -5.58
C LEU A 118 -3.50 12.84 -4.71
N ILE A 119 -2.77 12.46 -3.67
CA ILE A 119 -3.26 11.63 -2.57
C ILE A 119 -3.28 12.48 -1.31
N SER A 120 -4.44 12.51 -0.65
CA SER A 120 -4.66 13.28 0.56
C SER A 120 -4.77 12.37 1.77
N ASN A 121 -4.55 12.96 2.95
CA ASN A 121 -4.69 12.31 4.24
C ASN A 121 -3.78 11.08 4.43
N VAL A 122 -2.61 11.06 3.78
CA VAL A 122 -1.63 9.99 4.02
C VAL A 122 -1.27 10.03 5.50
N PRO A 123 -1.47 8.94 6.27
CA PRO A 123 -1.21 8.92 7.70
C PRO A 123 0.28 9.15 7.96
N PHE A 124 0.58 9.94 9.00
CA PHE A 124 1.94 10.25 9.41
C PHE A 124 2.10 9.99 10.90
N GLY A 125 3.23 9.39 11.29
CA GLY A 125 3.52 9.06 12.69
C GLY A 125 2.70 7.88 13.25
N THR A 126 2.07 7.09 12.38
CA THR A 126 1.45 5.81 12.74
C THR A 126 2.01 4.71 11.87
N ASP A 127 1.99 3.47 12.36
CA ASP A 127 2.37 2.29 11.58
C ASP A 127 3.82 2.37 11.04
N GLY A 128 4.73 2.97 11.82
CA GLY A 128 6.14 3.14 11.44
C GLY A 128 6.43 4.33 10.53
N ILE A 129 5.40 4.91 9.90
CA ILE A 129 5.54 5.98 8.89
C ILE A 129 6.18 7.24 9.49
N SER A 130 7.28 7.65 8.89
CA SER A 130 8.16 8.74 9.32
C SER A 130 8.54 9.67 8.15
N GLN A 131 9.13 10.82 8.49
CA GLN A 131 9.66 11.74 7.48
C GLN A 131 10.86 11.10 6.79
N GLY A 132 10.90 11.20 5.46
CA GLY A 132 12.02 10.71 4.65
C GLY A 132 11.85 9.27 4.18
N ASP A 133 10.85 8.54 4.67
CA ASP A 133 10.49 7.22 4.16
C ASP A 133 10.25 7.29 2.65
N ALA A 134 10.83 6.34 1.92
CA ALA A 134 10.60 6.24 0.49
C ALA A 134 9.17 5.77 0.23
N PHE A 135 8.58 6.21 -0.87
CA PHE A 135 7.31 5.65 -1.31
C PHE A 135 7.30 5.41 -2.83
N ALA A 136 6.61 4.34 -3.22
CA ALA A 136 6.31 4.02 -4.60
C ALA A 136 4.86 4.42 -4.92
N ILE A 137 4.60 4.77 -6.17
CA ILE A 137 3.24 4.94 -6.69
C ILE A 137 2.80 3.61 -7.28
N THR A 138 1.60 3.13 -6.93
CA THR A 138 1.08 1.85 -7.44
C THR A 138 -0.30 2.02 -8.06
N TRP A 139 -0.62 1.21 -9.08
CA TRP A 139 -1.91 1.17 -9.75
C TRP A 139 -2.33 -0.26 -10.09
N PHE A 140 -3.63 -0.50 -10.19
CA PHE A 140 -4.24 -1.82 -10.37
C PHE A 140 -4.95 -1.91 -11.71
N ALA A 141 -4.53 -2.83 -12.57
CA ALA A 141 -5.01 -2.91 -13.95
C ALA A 141 -6.52 -3.24 -14.03
N ASP A 142 -6.98 -4.14 -13.18
CA ASP A 142 -8.35 -4.65 -13.11
C ASP A 142 -9.12 -4.12 -11.89
N ASN A 143 -8.60 -3.09 -11.21
CA ASN A 143 -9.11 -2.57 -9.94
C ASN A 143 -9.21 -3.64 -8.84
N SER A 144 -8.33 -4.64 -8.87
CA SER A 144 -8.26 -5.73 -7.91
C SER A 144 -6.81 -5.94 -7.45
N ALA A 145 -6.68 -6.42 -6.21
CA ALA A 145 -5.42 -6.91 -5.65
C ALA A 145 -5.54 -8.39 -5.26
N SER A 146 -6.46 -9.11 -5.91
CA SER A 146 -6.62 -10.56 -5.75
C SER A 146 -5.44 -11.31 -6.38
N ALA A 147 -5.23 -12.57 -6.00
CA ALA A 147 -4.18 -13.37 -6.61
C ALA A 147 -4.35 -13.45 -8.15
N GLY A 148 -3.25 -13.20 -8.87
CA GLY A 148 -3.25 -13.14 -10.33
C GLY A 148 -3.65 -11.78 -10.92
N SER A 149 -4.17 -10.84 -10.14
CA SER A 149 -4.39 -9.47 -10.59
C SER A 149 -3.05 -8.77 -10.84
N HIS A 150 -3.05 -7.86 -11.81
CA HIS A 150 -1.86 -7.12 -12.21
C HIS A 150 -1.81 -5.74 -11.57
N TYR A 151 -0.61 -5.35 -11.17
CA TYR A 151 -0.34 -4.01 -10.67
C TYR A 151 0.93 -3.44 -11.28
N GLY A 152 1.00 -2.12 -11.35
CA GLY A 152 2.22 -1.41 -11.68
C GLY A 152 2.79 -0.71 -10.46
N MET A 153 4.08 -0.46 -10.52
CA MET A 153 4.81 0.23 -9.47
C MET A 153 5.80 1.21 -10.10
N LEU A 154 5.81 2.45 -9.59
CA LEU A 154 6.74 3.48 -9.99
C LEU A 154 7.52 3.94 -8.76
N THR A 155 8.82 3.70 -8.80
CA THR A 155 9.79 4.19 -7.81
C THR A 155 10.62 5.32 -8.43
N ASP A 156 10.91 6.34 -7.64
CA ASP A 156 11.83 7.41 -8.01
C ASP A 156 12.51 7.91 -6.71
N PRO A 157 13.83 8.09 -6.68
CA PRO A 157 14.55 8.57 -5.50
C PRO A 157 14.04 9.90 -4.92
N ALA A 158 13.34 10.72 -5.70
CA ALA A 158 12.71 11.96 -5.25
C ALA A 158 11.41 11.74 -4.46
N LEU A 159 10.82 10.54 -4.52
CA LEU A 159 9.57 10.19 -3.84
C LEU A 159 9.85 9.75 -2.40
N THR A 160 9.97 10.73 -1.53
CA THR A 160 10.13 10.55 -0.08
C THR A 160 9.08 11.33 0.67
N LEU A 161 8.56 10.80 1.79
CA LEU A 161 7.54 11.45 2.58
C LEU A 161 8.05 12.78 3.15
N PRO A 162 7.27 13.87 3.02
CA PRO A 162 7.65 15.17 3.54
C PRO A 162 7.48 15.21 5.07
N SER A 163 7.82 16.34 5.68
CA SER A 163 7.42 16.59 7.06
C SER A 163 5.90 16.62 7.20
N ASP A 164 5.42 16.37 8.42
CA ASP A 164 4.00 16.34 8.75
C ASP A 164 3.23 17.62 8.37
N SER A 165 1.91 17.46 8.20
CA SER A 165 0.96 18.57 7.97
C SER A 165 1.29 19.45 6.76
N SER A 166 2.06 18.94 5.80
CA SER A 166 2.47 19.64 4.60
C SER A 166 1.78 19.10 3.34
N THR A 167 1.58 19.98 2.37
CA THR A 167 1.34 19.59 0.98
C THR A 167 2.69 19.60 0.27
N ALA A 168 3.15 18.44 -0.17
CA ALA A 168 4.38 18.30 -0.94
C ALA A 168 4.06 18.08 -2.42
N SER A 169 4.77 18.80 -3.29
CA SER A 169 4.63 18.67 -4.74
C SER A 169 5.79 17.87 -5.31
N TYR A 170 5.46 16.81 -6.04
CA TYR A 170 6.38 15.94 -6.78
C TYR A 170 6.23 16.13 -8.29
N ALA A 171 5.41 17.08 -8.74
CA ALA A 171 5.12 17.27 -10.15
C ALA A 171 6.37 17.52 -11.01
N ALA A 172 7.44 18.07 -10.44
CA ALA A 172 8.70 18.26 -11.15
C ALA A 172 9.36 16.94 -11.62
N ALA A 173 9.10 15.82 -10.94
CA ALA A 173 9.58 14.50 -11.36
C ALA A 173 8.88 13.97 -12.62
N PHE A 174 7.70 14.53 -12.94
CA PHE A 174 6.85 14.11 -14.05
C PHE A 174 6.70 15.20 -15.12
N SER A 175 7.77 15.97 -15.33
CA SER A 175 7.80 16.95 -16.41
C SER A 175 8.26 16.32 -17.72
N GLY A 176 7.48 16.46 -18.79
CA GLY A 176 7.83 15.99 -20.13
C GLY A 176 6.87 14.92 -20.64
N ALA A 177 7.23 14.31 -21.79
CA ALA A 177 6.46 13.22 -22.35
C ALA A 177 6.68 11.94 -21.54
N ASP A 178 5.59 11.39 -21.01
CA ASP A 178 5.58 10.13 -20.27
C ASP A 178 5.39 8.94 -21.21
N ALA A 179 6.31 7.97 -21.16
CA ALA A 179 6.12 6.69 -21.82
C ALA A 179 5.04 5.86 -21.08
N PRO A 180 4.33 4.94 -21.77
CA PRO A 180 3.45 3.99 -21.11
C PRO A 180 4.22 3.17 -20.05
N ARG A 181 3.64 3.08 -18.85
CA ARG A 181 4.12 2.31 -17.70
C ARG A 181 3.12 1.18 -17.45
N PRO A 182 3.40 -0.04 -17.93
CA PRO A 182 2.47 -1.17 -17.80
C PRO A 182 2.37 -1.64 -16.35
N ALA A 183 1.25 -2.29 -16.02
CA ALA A 183 1.09 -3.06 -14.80
C ALA A 183 1.73 -4.44 -14.97
N ASP A 184 3.05 -4.52 -14.86
CA ASP A 184 3.86 -5.71 -15.17
C ASP A 184 4.13 -6.63 -13.97
N HIS A 185 3.68 -6.25 -12.78
CA HIS A 185 3.71 -7.12 -11.61
C HIS A 185 2.38 -7.87 -11.45
N THR A 186 2.41 -8.98 -10.70
CA THR A 186 1.24 -9.83 -10.45
C THR A 186 1.19 -10.23 -8.99
N PHE A 187 0.03 -10.11 -8.34
CA PHE A 187 -0.13 -10.57 -6.97
C PHE A 187 -0.02 -12.10 -6.86
N ALA A 188 0.75 -12.57 -5.89
CA ALA A 188 0.87 -13.97 -5.57
C ALA A 188 -0.35 -14.49 -4.82
N VAL A 189 -0.59 -15.80 -4.93
CA VAL A 189 -1.52 -16.48 -4.03
C VAL A 189 -0.87 -16.51 -2.65
N ALA A 190 -1.52 -15.89 -1.66
CA ALA A 190 -1.07 -16.02 -0.28
C ALA A 190 -0.99 -17.50 0.09
N PRO A 191 0.11 -18.00 0.66
CA PRO A 191 0.22 -19.40 1.01
C PRO A 191 -0.85 -19.75 2.02
N VAL A 192 -1.86 -20.50 1.57
CA VAL A 192 -2.89 -21.04 2.45
C VAL A 192 -2.22 -22.10 3.31
N PRO A 193 -2.12 -21.93 4.64
CA PRO A 193 -1.56 -22.97 5.49
C PRO A 193 -2.44 -24.22 5.34
N GLU A 194 -1.98 -25.24 4.63
CA GLU A 194 -2.75 -26.46 4.41
C GLU A 194 -2.99 -27.17 5.76
N PRO A 195 -4.19 -27.08 6.36
CA PRO A 195 -4.41 -27.68 7.67
C PRO A 195 -4.35 -29.22 7.60
N GLY A 196 -4.52 -29.76 6.39
CA GLY A 196 -4.55 -31.18 6.10
C GLY A 196 -3.16 -31.84 6.02
N GLY A 197 -2.12 -31.14 5.58
CA GLY A 197 -0.80 -31.73 5.36
C GLY A 197 -0.16 -32.24 6.66
N LEU A 198 -0.17 -31.40 7.69
CA LEU A 198 0.31 -31.78 9.02
C LEU A 198 -0.55 -32.88 9.66
N LEU A 199 -1.88 -32.84 9.46
CA LEU A 199 -2.77 -33.87 9.97
C LEU A 199 -2.53 -35.23 9.29
N LEU A 200 -2.32 -35.24 7.97
CA LEU A 200 -2.00 -36.45 7.20
C LEU A 200 -0.65 -37.04 7.62
N ILE A 201 0.37 -36.20 7.82
CA ILE A 201 1.67 -36.64 8.34
C ILE A 201 1.53 -37.20 9.77
N ALA A 202 0.73 -36.56 10.63
CA ALA A 202 0.48 -37.05 11.98
C ALA A 202 -0.24 -38.40 11.98
N ILE A 203 -1.29 -38.56 11.17
CA ILE A 203 -2.03 -39.82 11.03
C ILE A 203 -1.13 -40.92 10.43
N GLY A 204 -0.38 -40.59 9.38
CA GLY A 204 0.58 -41.51 8.75
C GLY A 204 1.70 -41.94 9.71
N GLY A 205 2.23 -41.01 10.50
CA GLY A 205 3.23 -41.28 11.54
C GLY A 205 2.71 -42.20 12.64
N ILE A 206 1.48 -41.96 13.12
CA ILE A 206 0.83 -42.82 14.13
C ILE A 206 0.64 -44.24 13.58
N GLN A 207 0.15 -44.39 12.33
CA GLN A 207 -0.01 -45.68 11.66
C GLN A 207 1.32 -46.45 11.55
N PHE A 208 2.40 -45.75 11.20
CA PHE A 208 3.74 -46.35 11.10
C PHE A 208 4.27 -46.82 12.45
N LEU A 209 4.12 -46.00 13.49
CA LEU A 209 4.51 -46.34 14.87
C LEU A 209 3.71 -47.54 15.41
N TRP A 210 2.41 -47.59 15.11
CA TRP A 210 1.55 -48.72 15.50
C TRP A 210 1.93 -50.02 14.80
N ARG A 211 2.31 -49.98 13.52
CA ARG A 211 2.79 -51.17 12.80
C ARG A 211 4.10 -51.70 13.39
N ARG A 212 5.04 -50.82 13.74
CA ARG A 212 6.31 -51.23 14.37
C ARG A 212 6.10 -51.97 15.70
N ARG A 213 5.12 -51.56 16.50
CA ARG A 213 4.78 -52.20 17.77
C ARG A 213 4.12 -53.58 17.66
N ARG A 214 3.56 -53.93 16.49
CA ARG A 214 2.93 -55.24 16.27
C ARG A 214 3.87 -56.30 15.70
N LEU A 215 5.06 -55.90 15.23
CA LEU A 215 6.05 -56.78 14.61
C LEU A 215 7.24 -57.11 15.53
N ALA A 216 7.29 -56.51 16.72
CA ALA A 216 8.22 -56.83 17.80
C ALA A 216 7.48 -57.57 18.91
#